data_AF-A0A6N7ELM4-F1
#
_entry.id   AF-A0A6N7ELM4-F1
#
_cell.length_a   1.000
_cell.length_b   1.000
_cell.length_c   1.000
_cell.angle_alpha   90.00
_cell.angle_beta   90.00
_cell.angle_gamma   90.00
#
_symmetry.space_group_name_H-M   'P 1'
#
loop_
_entity.id
_entity.type
_entity.pdbx_description
1 polymer ?
#
loop_
_entity_poly.entity_id
_entity_poly.type
_entity_poly.pdbx_seq_one_letter_code
_entity_poly.pdbx_strand_id
1 'polypeptide(L)'
;MDRMSSESDAPAPVPTPRERALRSAVDDIERHAATLGWDAPVFVFALVNTAQALAQTPSLADELPDEALAAAAEDPEHLTSIEQDGLPEASTIEELLGQLAWPDEVHGAAIVVERMVVPPEAEQDMPKDPDAAVAYLMEHPDRQDVRMAAGVLRTGESWCALRSRSHDFDDAVAGSPEAVPGLVEALRATLS
;
A
#
# COMPACT_ATOMS: atom_id res chain seq x y z
N MET A 1 -9.49 43.91 21.35
CA MET A 1 -10.16 42.61 21.50
C MET A 1 -10.19 41.90 20.16
N ASP A 2 -9.72 40.68 19.96
CA ASP A 2 -8.72 39.83 20.61
C ASP A 2 -8.77 38.52 19.81
N ARG A 3 -7.62 37.87 19.61
CA ARG A 3 -7.43 36.50 19.09
C ARG A 3 -7.60 36.30 17.58
N MET A 4 -6.57 36.67 16.83
CA MET A 4 -6.09 35.80 15.74
C MET A 4 -5.56 34.53 16.42
N SER A 5 -6.27 33.41 16.20
CA SER A 5 -5.83 32.09 16.62
C SER A 5 -4.46 31.81 16.00
N SER A 6 -3.46 31.62 16.85
CA SER A 6 -2.18 31.05 16.45
C SER A 6 -2.45 29.61 16.02
N GLU A 7 -2.36 29.32 14.73
CA GLU A 7 -2.17 27.94 14.27
C GLU A 7 -0.91 27.40 14.94
N SER A 8 -1.09 26.30 15.68
CA SER A 8 -0.04 25.61 16.40
C SER A 8 0.85 24.92 15.38
N ASP A 9 1.99 25.53 15.06
CA ASP A 9 3.12 24.91 14.35
C ASP A 9 3.82 23.90 15.27
N ALA A 10 3.10 22.84 15.65
CA ALA A 10 3.70 21.70 16.31
C ALA A 10 4.40 20.85 15.24
N PRO A 11 5.68 20.50 15.41
CA PRO A 11 6.35 19.62 14.46
C PRO A 11 5.57 18.31 14.35
N ALA A 12 5.41 17.83 13.11
CA ALA A 12 4.75 16.55 12.86
C ALA A 12 5.40 15.46 13.74
N PRO A 13 4.60 14.56 14.34
CA PRO A 13 5.13 13.52 15.19
C PRO A 13 6.14 12.67 14.42
N VAL A 14 7.26 12.34 15.08
CA VAL A 14 8.28 11.46 14.50
C VAL A 14 7.65 10.07 14.31
N PRO A 15 7.75 9.47 13.11
CA PRO A 15 7.20 8.13 12.88
C PRO A 15 7.81 7.11 13.85
N THR A 16 6.98 6.21 14.36
CA THR A 16 7.39 5.05 15.17
C THR A 16 8.24 4.08 14.34
N PRO A 17 8.99 3.16 14.98
CA PRO A 17 9.70 2.10 14.26
C PRO A 17 8.79 1.28 13.32
N ARG A 18 7.57 0.93 13.76
CA ARG A 18 6.59 0.21 12.93
C ARG A 18 6.14 0.98 11.71
N GLU A 19 5.84 2.27 11.87
CA GLU A 19 5.46 3.12 10.74
C GLU A 19 6.59 3.24 9.72
N ARG A 20 7.85 3.30 10.17
CA ARG A 20 9.01 3.30 9.27
C ARG A 20 9.17 1.95 8.57
N ALA A 21 9.06 0.84 9.30
CA ALA A 21 9.17 -0.50 8.70
C ALA A 21 8.07 -0.76 7.67
N LEU A 22 6.82 -0.38 7.97
CA LEU A 22 5.70 -0.47 7.02
C LEU A 22 5.94 0.40 5.78
N ARG A 23 6.40 1.64 5.98
CA ARG A 23 6.76 2.54 4.87
C ARG A 23 7.79 1.89 3.97
N SER A 24 8.92 1.43 4.52
CA SER A 24 9.97 0.78 3.74
C SER A 24 9.45 -0.43 2.96
N ALA A 25 8.68 -1.31 3.61
CA ALA A 25 8.14 -2.50 2.95
C ALA A 25 7.18 -2.15 1.79
N VAL A 26 6.32 -1.15 1.96
CA VAL A 26 5.40 -0.70 0.90
C VAL A 26 6.15 0.01 -0.24
N ASP A 27 7.16 0.81 0.09
CA ASP A 27 7.99 1.50 -0.92
C ASP A 27 8.83 0.49 -1.72
N ASP A 28 9.31 -0.58 -1.09
CA ASP A 28 10.02 -1.69 -1.77
C ASP A 28 9.09 -2.51 -2.66
N ILE A 29 7.86 -2.80 -2.20
CA ILE A 29 6.81 -3.44 -3.00
C ILE A 29 6.45 -2.58 -4.22
N GLU A 30 6.28 -1.27 -4.03
CA GLU A 30 6.02 -0.31 -5.11
C GLU A 30 7.13 -0.35 -6.16
N ARG A 31 8.39 -0.26 -5.70
CA ARG A 31 9.56 -0.29 -6.58
C ARG A 31 9.66 -1.61 -7.33
N HIS A 32 9.41 -2.74 -6.66
CA HIS A 32 9.36 -4.05 -7.30
C HIS A 32 8.31 -4.09 -8.39
N ALA A 33 7.06 -3.69 -8.09
CA ALA A 33 5.97 -3.66 -9.06
C ALA A 33 6.29 -2.74 -10.25
N ALA A 34 6.98 -1.61 -10.02
CA ALA A 34 7.43 -0.74 -11.09
C ALA A 34 8.39 -1.41 -12.09
N THR A 35 9.21 -2.36 -11.64
CA THR A 35 10.09 -3.13 -12.54
C THR A 35 9.33 -4.07 -13.48
N LEU A 36 8.07 -4.41 -13.16
CA LEU A 36 7.22 -5.27 -13.97
C LEU A 36 6.50 -4.49 -15.09
N GLY A 37 6.57 -3.16 -15.07
CA GLY A 37 5.88 -2.29 -16.02
C GLY A 37 4.42 -2.05 -15.65
N TRP A 38 3.72 -1.31 -16.52
CA TRP A 38 2.31 -0.97 -16.37
C TRP A 38 1.38 -2.01 -16.99
N ASP A 39 0.10 -1.88 -16.67
CA ASP A 39 -0.97 -2.81 -17.05
C ASP A 39 -0.74 -4.20 -16.44
N ALA A 40 -0.14 -4.22 -15.24
CA ALA A 40 0.14 -5.40 -14.45
C ALA A 40 -1.12 -5.89 -13.70
N PRO A 41 -1.20 -7.18 -13.34
CA PRO A 41 -2.28 -7.67 -12.50
C PRO A 41 -2.21 -7.08 -11.09
N VAL A 42 -3.24 -7.33 -10.30
CA VAL A 42 -3.23 -7.04 -8.87
C VAL A 42 -2.21 -7.94 -8.18
N PHE A 43 -1.37 -7.35 -7.33
CA PHE A 43 -0.46 -8.10 -6.46
C PHE A 43 -0.91 -7.96 -5.01
N VAL A 44 -0.89 -9.05 -4.25
CA VAL A 44 -1.17 -9.05 -2.81
C VAL A 44 0.03 -9.67 -2.09
N PHE A 45 0.39 -9.10 -0.96
CA PHE A 45 1.52 -9.54 -0.16
C PHE A 45 1.11 -9.76 1.30
N ALA A 46 1.61 -10.83 1.90
CA ALA A 46 1.68 -10.95 3.35
C ALA A 46 2.88 -10.14 3.86
N LEU A 47 2.71 -9.43 4.98
CA LEU A 47 3.80 -8.76 5.68
C LEU A 47 4.08 -9.51 6.98
N VAL A 48 5.31 -9.97 7.15
CA VAL A 48 5.73 -10.75 8.32
C VAL A 48 6.90 -10.06 8.99
N ASN A 49 6.85 -9.93 10.32
CA ASN A 49 8.01 -9.46 11.07
C ASN A 49 9.15 -10.47 10.92
N THR A 50 10.26 -10.02 10.36
CA THR A 50 11.36 -10.89 9.91
C THR A 50 12.05 -11.55 11.11
N ALA A 51 12.33 -10.77 12.15
CA ALA A 51 12.97 -11.27 13.36
C ALA A 51 12.08 -12.30 14.09
N GLN A 52 10.77 -12.07 14.14
CA GLN A 52 9.83 -13.03 14.72
C GLN A 52 9.70 -14.30 13.88
N ALA A 53 9.68 -14.18 12.55
CA ALA A 53 9.65 -15.34 11.65
C ALA A 53 10.90 -16.22 11.83
N LEU A 54 12.08 -15.60 11.91
CA LEU A 54 13.35 -16.29 12.17
C LEU A 54 13.40 -16.94 13.56
N ALA A 55 12.83 -16.29 14.58
CA ALA A 55 12.77 -16.86 15.92
C ALA A 55 11.88 -18.11 16.00
N GLN A 56 10.79 -18.14 15.24
CA GLN A 56 9.89 -19.29 15.16
C GLN A 56 10.42 -20.39 14.24
N THR A 57 11.01 -20.00 13.10
CA THR A 57 11.54 -20.89 12.07
C THR A 57 12.97 -20.48 11.70
N PRO A 58 13.99 -20.93 12.46
CA PRO A 58 15.38 -20.53 12.22
C PRO A 58 15.93 -20.93 10.84
N SER A 59 15.39 -21.99 10.23
CA SER A 59 15.78 -22.42 8.87
C SER A 59 15.39 -21.42 7.77
N LEU A 60 14.46 -20.50 8.05
CA LEU A 60 14.09 -19.44 7.11
C LEU A 60 15.27 -18.53 6.75
N ALA A 61 16.30 -18.50 7.61
CA ALA A 61 17.53 -17.75 7.32
C ALA A 61 18.23 -18.20 6.03
N ASP A 62 18.06 -19.47 5.63
CA ASP A 62 18.66 -20.00 4.40
C ASP A 62 17.87 -19.62 3.13
N GLU A 63 16.64 -19.12 3.29
CA GLU A 63 15.71 -18.75 2.20
C GLU A 63 15.60 -17.24 1.98
N LEU A 64 15.91 -16.44 3.01
CA LEU A 64 15.90 -14.99 2.94
C LEU A 64 17.19 -14.45 2.33
N PRO A 65 17.11 -13.34 1.57
CA PRO A 65 18.29 -12.71 1.04
C PRO A 65 19.11 -12.02 2.14
N ASP A 66 20.42 -11.91 1.95
CA ASP A 66 21.37 -11.37 2.94
C ASP A 66 20.96 -9.95 3.39
N GLU A 67 20.42 -9.13 2.48
CA GLU A 67 19.92 -7.79 2.80
C GLU A 67 18.76 -7.80 3.81
N ALA A 68 17.83 -8.76 3.70
CA ALA A 68 16.71 -8.87 4.62
C ALA A 68 17.16 -9.32 6.01
N LEU A 69 18.15 -10.22 6.08
CA LEU A 69 18.76 -10.65 7.33
C LEU A 69 19.50 -9.51 8.02
N ALA A 70 20.27 -8.72 7.26
CA ALA A 70 20.96 -7.54 7.77
C ALA A 70 19.96 -6.48 8.26
N ALA A 71 18.92 -6.19 7.48
CA ALA A 71 17.89 -5.23 7.83
C ALA A 71 17.13 -5.65 9.11
N ALA A 72 16.81 -6.92 9.26
CA ALA A 72 16.15 -7.44 10.47
C ALA A 72 17.06 -7.43 11.72
N ALA A 73 18.38 -7.54 11.54
CA ALA A 73 19.33 -7.39 12.63
C ALA A 73 19.46 -5.92 13.10
N GLU A 74 19.26 -4.96 12.20
CA GLU A 74 19.31 -3.52 12.48
C GLU A 74 17.97 -2.98 13.02
N ASP A 75 16.85 -3.45 12.48
CA ASP A 75 15.49 -3.05 12.86
C ASP A 75 14.63 -4.28 13.24
N PRO A 76 14.33 -4.47 14.54
CA PRO A 76 13.45 -5.55 14.99
C PRO A 76 12.01 -5.48 14.45
N GLU A 77 11.58 -4.33 13.92
CA GLU A 77 10.25 -4.18 13.29
C GLU A 77 10.30 -4.43 11.77
N HIS A 78 11.46 -4.76 11.18
CA HIS A 78 11.61 -5.05 9.75
C HIS A 78 10.60 -6.09 9.26
N LEU A 79 9.95 -5.77 8.14
CA LEU A 79 8.92 -6.60 7.53
C LEU A 79 9.45 -7.24 6.25
N THR A 80 9.35 -8.56 6.14
CA THR A 80 9.49 -9.26 4.86
C THR A 80 8.12 -9.29 4.20
N SER A 81 8.07 -8.86 2.93
CA SER A 81 6.91 -9.03 2.07
C SER A 81 6.98 -10.37 1.34
N ILE A 82 5.88 -11.10 1.34
CA ILE A 82 5.75 -12.39 0.66
C ILE A 82 4.59 -12.26 -0.32
N GLU A 83 4.88 -12.29 -1.62
CA GLU A 83 3.87 -12.24 -2.67
C GLU A 83 2.94 -13.46 -2.60
N GLN A 84 1.64 -13.24 -2.81
CA GLN A 84 0.63 -14.29 -2.82
C GLN A 84 0.31 -14.71 -4.24
N ASP A 85 0.64 -15.97 -4.54
CA ASP A 85 0.24 -16.63 -5.78
C ASP A 85 -1.21 -17.13 -5.72
N GLY A 86 -1.81 -17.33 -6.90
CA GLY A 86 -3.09 -18.05 -7.01
C GLY A 86 -4.28 -17.33 -6.38
N LEU A 87 -4.29 -16.00 -6.46
CA LEU A 87 -5.39 -15.16 -5.98
C LEU A 87 -6.75 -15.64 -6.51
N PRO A 88 -7.82 -15.62 -5.69
CA PRO A 88 -9.13 -16.06 -6.11
C PRO A 88 -9.68 -15.15 -7.21
N GLU A 89 -10.46 -15.74 -8.12
CA GLU A 89 -11.16 -14.98 -9.15
C GLU A 89 -12.16 -14.01 -8.49
N ALA A 90 -12.14 -12.75 -8.93
CA ALA A 90 -13.01 -11.70 -8.43
C ALA A 90 -13.25 -10.66 -9.52
N SER A 91 -14.43 -10.03 -9.50
CA SER A 91 -14.74 -8.96 -10.47
C SER A 91 -14.31 -7.59 -9.95
N THR A 92 -14.09 -7.46 -8.64
CA THR A 92 -13.69 -6.23 -7.97
C THR A 92 -12.58 -6.47 -6.94
N ILE A 93 -11.91 -5.40 -6.52
CA ILE A 93 -10.88 -5.48 -5.46
C ILE A 93 -11.51 -5.82 -4.12
N GLU A 94 -12.72 -5.32 -3.85
CA GLU A 94 -13.47 -5.58 -2.64
C GLU A 94 -13.88 -7.05 -2.54
N GLU A 95 -14.32 -7.66 -3.65
CA GLU A 95 -14.60 -9.10 -3.73
C GLU A 95 -13.33 -9.94 -3.58
N LEU A 96 -12.22 -9.51 -4.18
CA LEU A 96 -10.92 -10.18 -4.05
C LEU A 96 -10.48 -10.20 -2.58
N LEU A 97 -10.40 -9.02 -1.96
CA LEU A 97 -9.92 -8.88 -0.58
C LEU A 97 -10.86 -9.55 0.41
N GLY A 98 -12.18 -9.51 0.18
CA GLY A 98 -13.16 -10.17 1.05
C GLY A 98 -13.07 -11.70 1.09
N GLN A 99 -12.32 -12.31 0.17
CA GLN A 99 -12.06 -13.76 0.15
C GLN A 99 -10.75 -14.15 0.84
N LEU A 100 -9.92 -13.17 1.21
CA LEU A 100 -8.62 -13.43 1.84
C LEU A 100 -8.77 -13.54 3.36
N ALA A 101 -7.99 -14.45 3.94
CA ALA A 101 -7.84 -14.59 5.38
C ALA A 101 -6.39 -14.91 5.69
N TRP A 102 -5.87 -14.32 6.75
CA TRP A 102 -4.47 -14.41 7.12
C TRP A 102 -4.28 -15.14 8.45
N PRO A 103 -3.29 -16.04 8.55
CA PRO A 103 -2.97 -16.68 9.82
C PRO A 103 -2.32 -15.68 10.79
N ASP A 104 -2.22 -16.06 12.06
CA ASP A 104 -1.77 -15.17 13.15
C ASP A 104 -0.32 -14.69 12.98
N GLU A 105 0.50 -15.47 12.27
CA GLU A 105 1.90 -15.13 11.98
C GLU A 105 2.04 -13.97 10.98
N VAL A 106 0.99 -13.68 10.20
CA VAL A 106 0.97 -12.54 9.27
C VAL A 106 0.62 -11.28 10.04
N HIS A 107 1.55 -10.32 10.07
CA HIS A 107 1.46 -9.10 10.85
C HIS A 107 0.70 -7.99 10.11
N GLY A 108 0.66 -8.07 8.79
CA GLY A 108 0.00 -7.12 7.93
C GLY A 108 -0.19 -7.66 6.53
N ALA A 109 -0.82 -6.86 5.69
CA ALA A 109 -0.99 -7.17 4.28
C ALA A 109 -0.66 -5.92 3.45
N ALA A 110 -0.24 -6.14 2.21
CA ALA A 110 -0.08 -5.09 1.22
C ALA A 110 -0.72 -5.49 -0.10
N ILE A 111 -1.10 -4.49 -0.90
CA ILE A 111 -1.68 -4.68 -2.23
C ILE A 111 -1.11 -3.63 -3.19
N VAL A 112 -0.90 -4.03 -4.44
CA VAL A 112 -0.60 -3.11 -5.55
C VAL A 112 -1.72 -3.20 -6.59
N VAL A 113 -2.26 -2.05 -6.95
CA VAL A 113 -3.28 -1.91 -8.02
C VAL A 113 -2.96 -0.73 -8.92
N GLU A 114 -3.45 -0.77 -10.15
CA GLU A 114 -3.42 0.35 -11.08
C GLU A 114 -4.87 0.85 -11.30
N ARG A 115 -5.08 2.17 -11.20
CA ARG A 115 -6.39 2.79 -11.38
C ARG A 115 -6.27 4.04 -12.26
N MET A 116 -7.31 4.28 -13.06
CA MET A 116 -7.54 5.59 -13.65
C MET A 116 -8.23 6.49 -12.63
N VAL A 117 -7.67 7.67 -12.44
CA VAL A 117 -8.22 8.72 -11.58
C VAL A 117 -8.32 10.03 -12.35
N VAL A 118 -9.10 10.96 -11.84
CA VAL A 118 -9.20 12.34 -12.34
C VAL A 118 -8.94 13.31 -11.19
N PRO A 119 -8.62 14.58 -11.46
CA PRO A 119 -8.47 15.58 -10.41
C PRO A 119 -9.74 15.70 -9.55
N PRO A 120 -9.62 16.06 -8.25
CA PRO A 120 -10.77 16.17 -7.35
C PRO A 120 -11.89 17.09 -7.84
N GLU A 121 -11.57 18.12 -8.62
CA GLU A 121 -12.57 19.01 -9.23
C GLU A 121 -13.43 18.28 -10.28
N ALA A 122 -12.84 17.37 -11.05
CA ALA A 122 -13.53 16.55 -12.05
C ALA A 122 -14.32 15.40 -11.40
N GLU A 123 -13.85 14.86 -10.26
CA GLU A 123 -14.58 13.83 -9.51
C GLU A 123 -15.99 14.29 -9.09
N GLN A 124 -16.19 15.59 -8.85
CA GLN A 124 -17.50 16.15 -8.46
C GLN A 124 -18.57 16.00 -9.54
N ASP A 125 -18.16 16.01 -10.81
CA ASP A 125 -19.04 15.89 -11.98
C ASP A 125 -19.15 14.42 -12.46
N MET A 126 -18.44 13.49 -11.82
CA MET A 126 -18.44 12.09 -12.23
C MET A 126 -19.83 11.46 -12.05
N PRO A 127 -20.37 10.78 -13.09
CA PRO A 127 -21.63 10.07 -12.99
C PRO A 127 -21.64 9.02 -11.87
N LYS A 128 -22.80 8.81 -11.23
CA LYS A 128 -22.98 7.75 -10.22
C LYS A 128 -23.22 6.37 -10.81
N ASP A 129 -23.68 6.34 -12.06
CA ASP A 129 -23.86 5.08 -12.78
C ASP A 129 -22.47 4.51 -13.15
N PRO A 130 -22.17 3.25 -12.82
CA PRO A 130 -20.83 2.69 -13.01
C PRO A 130 -20.34 2.73 -14.47
N ASP A 131 -21.21 2.40 -15.43
CA ASP A 131 -20.84 2.37 -16.84
C ASP A 131 -20.58 3.78 -17.37
N ALA A 132 -21.41 4.75 -16.97
CA ALA A 132 -21.21 6.15 -17.30
C ALA A 132 -19.96 6.75 -16.62
N ALA A 133 -19.62 6.33 -15.40
CA ALA A 133 -18.42 6.75 -14.70
C ALA A 133 -17.14 6.26 -15.40
N VAL A 134 -17.14 5.00 -15.87
CA VAL A 134 -16.03 4.45 -16.65
C VAL A 134 -15.87 5.22 -17.96
N ALA A 135 -16.96 5.48 -18.69
CA ALA A 135 -16.91 6.27 -19.92
C ALA A 135 -16.37 7.68 -19.67
N TYR A 136 -16.83 8.34 -18.61
CA TYR A 136 -16.36 9.66 -18.19
C TYR A 136 -14.84 9.66 -17.93
N LEU A 137 -14.32 8.71 -17.14
CA LEU A 137 -12.90 8.59 -16.84
C LEU A 137 -12.06 8.38 -18.11
N MET A 138 -12.54 7.56 -19.05
CA MET A 138 -11.83 7.26 -20.30
C MET A 138 -11.72 8.48 -21.22
N GLU A 139 -12.75 9.32 -21.24
CA GLU A 139 -12.84 10.50 -22.10
C GLU A 139 -12.22 11.75 -21.46
N HIS A 140 -11.98 11.74 -20.14
CA HIS A 140 -11.51 12.93 -19.42
C HIS A 140 -10.07 13.31 -19.83
N PRO A 141 -9.82 14.58 -20.24
CA PRO A 141 -8.50 15.00 -20.71
C PRO A 141 -7.43 14.95 -19.62
N ASP A 142 -7.80 15.24 -18.37
CA ASP A 142 -6.88 15.26 -17.24
C ASP A 142 -6.81 13.92 -16.49
N ARG A 143 -7.30 12.83 -17.09
CA ARG A 143 -7.21 11.49 -16.49
C ARG A 143 -5.76 11.09 -16.28
N GLN A 144 -5.49 10.39 -15.19
CA GLN A 144 -4.18 9.84 -14.88
C GLN A 144 -4.30 8.36 -14.55
N ASP A 145 -3.39 7.56 -15.09
CA ASP A 145 -3.14 6.20 -14.60
C ASP A 145 -2.20 6.30 -13.39
N VAL A 146 -2.65 5.75 -12.26
CA VAL A 146 -1.90 5.76 -11.00
C VAL A 146 -1.75 4.33 -10.50
N ARG A 147 -0.50 3.93 -10.23
CA ARG A 147 -0.17 2.73 -9.47
C ARG A 147 -0.20 3.09 -7.99
N MET A 148 -0.86 2.26 -7.21
CA MET A 148 -1.07 2.46 -5.79
C MET A 148 -0.62 1.20 -5.06
N ALA A 149 0.44 1.31 -4.27
CA ALA A 149 0.82 0.30 -3.29
C ALA A 149 0.27 0.75 -1.93
N ALA A 150 -0.49 -0.10 -1.25
CA ALA A 150 -1.02 0.18 0.07
C ALA A 150 -0.69 -0.98 1.01
N GLY A 151 -0.19 -0.69 2.20
CA GLY A 151 0.09 -1.67 3.24
C GLY A 151 -0.53 -1.28 4.57
N VAL A 152 -0.94 -2.28 5.35
CA VAL A 152 -1.57 -2.11 6.66
C VAL A 152 -1.06 -3.17 7.64
N LEU A 153 -0.96 -2.82 8.92
CA LEU A 153 -0.62 -3.74 10.00
C LEU A 153 -1.84 -4.02 10.90
N ARG A 154 -1.87 -5.20 11.52
CA ARG A 154 -2.86 -5.56 12.56
C ARG A 154 -2.87 -4.58 13.73
N THR A 155 -1.73 -3.94 14.00
CA THR A 155 -1.55 -2.95 15.06
C THR A 155 -2.14 -1.58 14.77
N GLY A 156 -2.57 -1.31 13.52
CA GLY A 156 -3.29 -0.09 13.18
C GLY A 156 -2.57 0.85 12.22
N GLU A 157 -1.31 0.64 11.88
CA GLU A 157 -0.56 1.47 10.95
C GLU A 157 -0.99 1.24 9.50
N SER A 158 -0.92 2.29 8.66
CA SER A 158 -1.07 2.20 7.21
C SER A 158 -0.07 3.09 6.48
N TRP A 159 0.31 2.69 5.27
CA TRP A 159 1.11 3.50 4.36
C TRP A 159 0.66 3.25 2.92
N CYS A 160 0.63 4.30 2.12
CA CYS A 160 0.35 4.23 0.69
C CYS A 160 1.49 4.92 -0.07
N ALA A 161 1.95 4.28 -1.15
CA ALA A 161 2.86 4.84 -2.14
C ALA A 161 2.13 4.94 -3.49
N LEU A 162 2.18 6.11 -4.12
CA LEU A 162 1.47 6.44 -5.34
C LEU A 162 2.46 6.87 -6.41
N ARG A 163 2.39 6.22 -7.58
CA ARG A 163 3.18 6.58 -8.76
C ARG A 163 2.23 6.89 -9.92
N SER A 164 2.42 8.03 -10.59
CA SER A 164 1.67 8.37 -11.80
C SER A 164 2.41 7.88 -13.04
N ARG A 165 1.70 7.32 -14.02
CA ARG A 165 2.27 6.89 -15.31
C ARG A 165 2.95 8.02 -16.07
N SER A 166 2.46 9.25 -15.87
CA SER A 166 3.05 10.46 -16.46
C SER A 166 4.39 10.88 -15.81
N HIS A 167 4.67 10.38 -14.60
CA HIS A 167 5.87 10.68 -13.80
C HIS A 167 6.45 9.38 -13.25
N ASP A 168 6.77 8.44 -14.15
CA ASP A 168 7.26 7.10 -13.80
C ASP A 168 8.76 7.10 -13.50
N PHE A 169 9.12 7.66 -12.35
CA PHE A 169 10.49 7.73 -11.85
C PHE A 169 10.53 7.37 -10.36
N ASP A 170 11.62 6.75 -9.92
CA ASP A 170 11.79 6.29 -8.53
C ASP A 170 11.86 7.43 -7.50
N ASP A 171 12.16 8.66 -7.93
CA ASP A 171 12.12 9.87 -7.11
C ASP A 171 10.79 10.64 -7.21
N ALA A 172 9.83 10.15 -7.99
CA ALA A 172 8.52 10.75 -8.23
C ALA A 172 7.37 9.92 -7.64
N VAL A 173 7.59 9.34 -6.45
CA VAL A 173 6.59 8.56 -5.70
C VAL A 173 6.06 9.35 -4.51
N ALA A 174 4.75 9.56 -4.47
CA ALA A 174 4.09 10.26 -3.36
C ALA A 174 3.70 9.27 -2.26
N GLY A 175 3.92 9.64 -0.99
CA GLY A 175 3.65 8.76 0.15
C GLY A 175 2.75 9.40 1.20
N SER A 176 1.72 8.68 1.65
CA SER A 176 0.81 9.13 2.73
C SER A 176 0.08 7.95 3.39
N PRO A 177 -0.18 7.98 4.72
CA PRO A 177 -0.89 6.90 5.41
C PRO A 177 -2.36 6.75 4.99
N GLU A 178 -2.96 7.81 4.44
CA GLU A 178 -4.40 7.91 4.13
C GLU A 178 -4.66 8.31 2.67
N ALA A 179 -3.70 8.07 1.77
CA ALA A 179 -3.81 8.50 0.38
C ALA A 179 -4.99 7.84 -0.36
N VAL A 180 -5.31 6.59 0.01
CA VAL A 180 -6.35 5.76 -0.60
C VAL A 180 -7.22 5.09 0.48
N PRO A 181 -8.06 5.86 1.19
CA PRO A 181 -8.72 5.39 2.42
C PRO A 181 -9.58 4.13 2.20
N GLY A 182 -10.33 4.06 1.10
CA GLY A 182 -11.15 2.87 0.79
C GLY A 182 -10.33 1.60 0.59
N LEU A 183 -9.15 1.70 -0.05
CA LEU A 183 -8.26 0.55 -0.22
C LEU A 183 -7.62 0.12 1.10
N VAL A 184 -7.22 1.08 1.93
CA VAL A 184 -6.69 0.83 3.28
C VAL A 184 -7.73 0.13 4.16
N GLU A 185 -8.97 0.60 4.16
CA GLU A 185 -10.06 -0.02 4.93
C GLU A 185 -10.37 -1.44 4.46
N ALA A 186 -10.49 -1.65 3.14
CA ALA A 186 -10.73 -2.98 2.57
C ALA A 186 -9.60 -3.96 2.89
N LEU A 187 -8.35 -3.50 2.83
CA LEU A 187 -7.19 -4.34 3.15
C LEU A 187 -7.14 -4.70 4.64
N ARG A 188 -7.44 -3.74 5.54
CA ARG A 188 -7.52 -4.00 6.99
C ARG A 188 -8.57 -5.05 7.33
N ALA A 189 -9.70 -5.06 6.61
CA ALA A 189 -10.76 -6.03 6.85
C ALA A 189 -10.28 -7.48 6.65
N THR A 190 -9.26 -7.71 5.82
CA THR A 190 -8.68 -9.06 5.61
C THR A 190 -7.93 -9.60 6.82
N LEU A 191 -7.52 -8.72 7.74
CA LEU A 191 -6.74 -9.03 8.94
C LEU A 191 -7.62 -9.18 10.20
N SER A 192 -8.93 -9.38 10.03
CA SER A 192 -9.88 -9.55 11.13
C SER A 192 -9.99 -10.98 11.66
#